data_AF-A0A0R3EWN8-F1
#
_entry.id   AF-A0A0R3EWN8-F1
#
_cell.length_a   1.000
_cell.length_b   1.000
_cell.length_c   1.000
_cell.angle_alpha   90.00
_cell.angle_beta   90.00
_cell.angle_gamma   90.00
#
_symmetry.space_group_name_H-M   'P 1'
#
loop_
_entity.id
_entity.type
_entity.pdbx_description
1 polymer ?
#
loop_
_entity_poly.entity_id
_entity_poly.type
_entity_poly.pdbx_seq_one_letter_code
_entity_poly.pdbx_strand_id
1 'polypeptide(L)'
;MIGIFRRRSKRTGDSSSGRLPQLLVDYPPYETPFLGDPRKLSLDQCEENLRYLLDQRATRLKIAADLLRQFDIDLDAGLGAHTPDPLLTSLNAWAHTEWPAAYTPAFSASPKLWLTRHKAGEHIVLAMLMDIAIVLGQVVINKREDYDWRLDDAIENHEMGTYRRAVVTKARDDPRWTATALDFEAECIYYFDSIGRNVPGDPPIGATALAAVAGRYDPADAVAPGSPSTASTGPMVYDKAKNHAHVLVDDGFDPAHAEQQAAVPGALFLGWLASRGLLSRGHTKWLRREIEAFKAQRQTAIDLYELLDRCLIDNMLNPEGNAFAQDYFAAADGYYSDLTETLAQNLPSEFHIPYTFENQARIDAILDQRYAQWKDDRPSS
;
A
#
# COMPACT_ATOMS: atom_id res chain seq x y z
N MET A 1 23.15 -17.81 67.57
CA MET A 1 21.84 -18.48 67.52
C MET A 1 20.77 -17.39 67.48
N ILE A 2 20.39 -16.91 66.30
CA ILE A 2 19.36 -15.87 66.12
C ILE A 2 18.42 -16.36 65.02
N GLY A 3 17.15 -16.46 65.39
CA GLY A 3 16.09 -17.16 64.66
C GLY A 3 15.68 -16.49 63.35
N ILE A 4 15.37 -17.35 62.39
CA ILE A 4 14.84 -17.06 61.06
C ILE A 4 13.34 -16.80 61.19
N PHE A 5 12.89 -15.56 60.95
CA PHE A 5 11.50 -15.28 60.59
C PHE A 5 11.42 -15.11 59.07
N ARG A 6 11.05 -16.20 58.39
CA ARG A 6 10.73 -16.21 56.95
C ARG A 6 9.34 -15.59 56.77
N ARG A 7 9.27 -14.32 56.43
CA ARG A 7 8.02 -13.67 56.01
C ARG A 7 7.65 -14.23 54.63
N ARG A 8 6.68 -15.15 54.58
CA ARG A 8 5.99 -15.55 53.34
C ARG A 8 5.33 -14.31 52.76
N SER A 9 5.96 -13.71 51.75
CA SER A 9 5.27 -12.78 50.87
C SER A 9 4.29 -13.60 50.02
N LYS A 10 2.99 -13.37 50.24
CA LYS A 10 1.93 -13.79 49.31
C LYS A 10 2.28 -13.18 47.95
N ARG A 11 2.62 -14.02 46.97
CA ARG A 11 2.56 -13.66 45.55
C ARG A 11 1.10 -13.31 45.25
N THR A 12 0.82 -12.01 45.24
CA THR A 12 -0.43 -11.43 44.76
C THR A 12 -0.38 -11.44 43.24
N GLY A 13 -1.30 -12.21 42.65
CA GLY A 13 -1.77 -12.19 41.25
C GLY A 13 -0.81 -11.66 40.19
N ASP A 14 -0.16 -12.58 39.48
CA ASP A 14 0.38 -12.32 38.15
C ASP A 14 -0.74 -12.59 37.14
N SER A 15 -1.46 -11.55 36.74
CA SER A 15 -2.55 -11.62 35.76
C SER A 15 -2.09 -11.15 34.38
N SER A 16 -0.82 -11.41 34.01
CA SER A 16 -0.20 -10.82 32.81
C SER A 16 0.28 -11.80 31.72
N SER A 17 -0.01 -13.10 31.84
CA SER A 17 0.40 -14.08 30.81
C SER A 17 -0.81 -14.57 30.00
N GLY A 18 -1.00 -14.03 28.79
CA GLY A 18 -1.85 -14.66 27.78
C GLY A 18 -1.44 -16.12 27.56
N ARG A 19 -2.34 -16.96 27.06
CA ARG A 19 -2.08 -18.39 26.82
C ARG A 19 -1.27 -18.61 25.55
N LEU A 20 -1.33 -17.66 24.61
CA LEU A 20 -0.68 -17.76 23.30
C LEU A 20 0.83 -18.06 23.35
N PRO A 21 1.67 -17.40 24.18
CA PRO A 21 3.11 -17.70 24.23
C PRO A 21 3.43 -19.17 24.55
N GLN A 22 2.61 -19.81 25.40
CA GLN A 22 2.81 -21.22 25.76
C GLN A 22 2.45 -22.14 24.60
N LEU A 23 1.39 -21.82 23.86
CA LEU A 23 0.99 -22.55 22.66
C LEU A 23 1.99 -22.37 21.51
N LEU A 24 2.69 -21.24 21.46
CA LEU A 24 3.70 -20.97 20.45
C LEU A 24 4.99 -21.77 20.61
N VAL A 25 5.26 -22.37 21.78
CA VAL A 25 6.48 -23.16 22.04
C VAL A 25 6.59 -24.36 21.12
N ASP A 26 5.47 -25.07 20.91
CA ASP A 26 5.40 -26.27 20.07
C ASP A 26 4.73 -26.00 18.71
N TYR A 27 4.62 -24.71 18.33
CA TYR A 27 3.93 -24.34 17.10
C TYR A 27 4.76 -24.75 15.86
N PRO A 28 4.15 -25.33 14.83
CA PRO A 28 4.89 -25.75 13.65
C PRO A 28 5.52 -24.57 12.89
N PRO A 29 6.82 -24.61 12.56
CA PRO A 29 7.47 -23.55 11.81
C PRO A 29 6.88 -23.43 10.40
N TYR A 30 6.99 -22.23 9.81
CA TYR A 30 6.68 -22.01 8.39
C TYR A 30 7.99 -21.80 7.62
N GLU A 31 8.40 -22.80 6.86
CA GLU A 31 9.69 -22.81 6.17
C GLU A 31 9.57 -22.29 4.74
N THR A 32 9.53 -20.96 4.58
CA THR A 32 9.62 -20.34 3.25
C THR A 32 10.92 -20.78 2.55
N PRO A 33 10.88 -21.39 1.35
CA PRO A 33 12.06 -21.92 0.67
C PRO A 33 13.18 -20.90 0.47
N PHE A 34 12.83 -19.68 0.04
CA PHE A 34 13.78 -18.59 -0.17
C PHE A 34 13.42 -17.39 0.68
N LEU A 35 14.29 -17.09 1.64
CA LEU A 35 14.20 -15.90 2.49
C LEU A 35 14.86 -14.70 1.82
N GLY A 36 14.40 -13.51 2.18
CA GLY A 36 15.02 -12.25 1.78
C GLY A 36 14.06 -11.29 1.12
N ASP A 37 14.62 -10.15 0.73
CA ASP A 37 13.93 -9.14 -0.06
C ASP A 37 13.49 -9.75 -1.41
N PRO A 38 12.18 -9.85 -1.69
CA PRO A 38 11.66 -10.43 -2.94
C PRO A 38 12.22 -9.79 -4.20
N ARG A 39 12.65 -8.52 -4.13
CA ARG A 39 13.28 -7.83 -5.28
C ARG A 39 14.69 -8.34 -5.58
N LYS A 40 15.32 -9.02 -4.62
CA LYS A 40 16.65 -9.62 -4.76
C LYS A 40 16.60 -11.11 -5.08
N LEU A 41 15.43 -11.74 -4.94
CA LEU A 41 15.20 -13.11 -5.37
C LEU A 41 14.96 -13.15 -6.88
N SER A 42 15.32 -14.28 -7.50
CA SER A 42 14.91 -14.54 -8.89
C SER A 42 13.40 -14.76 -8.95
N LEU A 43 12.81 -14.57 -10.14
CA LEU A 43 11.39 -14.85 -10.34
C LEU A 43 11.06 -16.32 -9.99
N ASP A 44 11.88 -17.27 -10.41
CA ASP A 44 11.72 -18.69 -10.08
C ASP A 44 11.71 -18.96 -8.56
N GLN A 45 12.55 -18.26 -7.80
CA GLN A 45 12.57 -18.37 -6.33
C GLN A 45 11.29 -17.82 -5.71
N CYS A 46 10.80 -16.69 -6.22
CA CYS A 46 9.52 -16.12 -5.81
C CYS A 46 8.34 -17.04 -6.15
N GLU A 47 8.34 -17.67 -7.33
CA GLU A 47 7.35 -18.67 -7.73
C GLU A 47 7.41 -19.93 -6.87
N GLU A 48 8.61 -20.37 -6.47
CA GLU A 48 8.77 -21.51 -5.57
C GLU A 48 8.26 -21.19 -4.16
N ASN A 49 8.43 -19.95 -3.68
CA ASN A 49 7.80 -19.49 -2.44
C ASN A 49 6.26 -19.51 -2.53
N LEU A 50 5.67 -19.08 -3.65
CA LEU A 50 4.22 -19.18 -3.88
C LEU A 50 3.77 -20.64 -3.93
N ARG A 51 4.47 -21.49 -4.67
CA ARG A 51 4.16 -22.92 -4.78
C ARG A 51 4.17 -23.60 -3.41
N TYR A 52 5.17 -23.29 -2.59
CA TYR A 52 5.23 -23.77 -1.21
C TYR A 52 4.00 -23.33 -0.41
N LEU A 53 3.58 -22.06 -0.50
CA LEU A 53 2.35 -21.59 0.16
C LEU A 53 1.14 -22.42 -0.29
N LEU A 54 0.96 -22.60 -1.59
CA LEU A 54 -0.17 -23.34 -2.16
C LEU A 54 -0.19 -24.80 -1.69
N ASP A 55 0.97 -25.47 -1.70
CA ASP A 55 1.13 -26.86 -1.26
C ASP A 55 0.85 -27.02 0.24
N GLN A 56 1.26 -26.03 1.06
CA GLN A 56 1.08 -26.07 2.50
C GLN A 56 -0.29 -25.57 2.97
N ARG A 57 -1.03 -24.82 2.13
CA ARG A 57 -2.24 -24.07 2.53
C ARG A 57 -3.23 -24.90 3.34
N ALA A 58 -3.59 -26.08 2.85
CA ALA A 58 -4.56 -26.95 3.52
C ALA A 58 -4.08 -27.46 4.89
N THR A 59 -2.78 -27.72 5.02
CA THR A 59 -2.16 -28.14 6.29
C THR A 59 -2.07 -26.96 7.26
N ARG A 60 -1.67 -25.78 6.79
CA ARG A 60 -1.57 -24.56 7.61
C ARG A 60 -2.93 -24.09 8.12
N LEU A 61 -4.00 -24.21 7.32
CA LEU A 61 -5.37 -23.94 7.78
C LEU A 61 -5.78 -24.86 8.95
N LYS A 62 -5.39 -26.14 8.95
CA LYS A 62 -5.65 -27.05 10.07
C LYS A 62 -4.86 -26.65 11.32
N ILE A 63 -3.59 -26.28 11.16
CA ILE A 63 -2.74 -25.77 12.25
C ILE A 63 -3.37 -24.49 12.86
N ALA A 64 -3.86 -23.58 12.02
CA ALA A 64 -4.59 -22.39 12.45
C ALA A 64 -5.88 -22.75 13.20
N ALA A 65 -6.67 -23.69 12.67
CA ALA A 65 -7.90 -24.16 13.30
C ALA A 65 -7.62 -24.75 14.70
N ASP A 66 -6.58 -25.56 14.84
CA ASP A 66 -6.21 -26.20 16.09
C ASP A 66 -5.77 -25.19 17.16
N LEU A 67 -5.04 -24.13 16.75
CA LEU A 67 -4.70 -23.01 17.62
C LEU A 67 -5.94 -22.22 18.03
N LEU A 68 -6.74 -21.78 17.06
CA LEU A 68 -7.91 -20.93 17.29
C LEU A 68 -8.97 -21.64 18.15
N ARG A 69 -9.08 -22.96 18.06
CA ARG A 69 -9.93 -23.76 18.94
C ARG A 69 -9.54 -23.68 20.41
N GLN A 70 -8.27 -23.40 20.74
CA GLN A 70 -7.83 -23.16 22.13
C GLN A 70 -8.43 -21.88 22.74
N PHE A 71 -9.01 -21.02 21.90
CA PHE A 71 -9.63 -19.74 22.21
C PHE A 71 -11.10 -19.69 21.81
N ASP A 72 -11.76 -20.85 21.68
CA ASP A 72 -13.18 -20.98 21.36
C ASP A 72 -13.58 -20.38 19.99
N ILE A 73 -12.64 -20.32 19.04
CA ILE A 73 -12.89 -19.89 17.66
C ILE A 73 -12.94 -21.11 16.74
N ASP A 74 -14.12 -21.41 16.22
CA ASP A 74 -14.33 -22.48 15.22
C ASP A 74 -14.05 -21.93 13.81
N LEU A 75 -12.84 -22.19 13.32
CA LEU A 75 -12.39 -21.71 12.01
C LEU A 75 -13.20 -22.33 10.86
N ASP A 76 -13.50 -23.63 10.92
CA ASP A 76 -14.20 -24.33 9.84
C ASP A 76 -15.64 -23.80 9.70
N ALA A 77 -16.33 -23.64 10.84
CA ALA A 77 -17.66 -23.03 10.85
C ALA A 77 -17.62 -21.58 10.37
N GLY A 78 -16.61 -20.81 10.78
CA GLY A 78 -16.43 -19.42 10.36
C GLY A 78 -16.18 -19.26 8.85
N LEU A 79 -15.31 -20.10 8.28
CA LEU A 79 -15.01 -20.08 6.84
C LEU A 79 -16.20 -20.56 5.99
N GLY A 80 -17.03 -21.46 6.53
CA GLY A 80 -18.25 -21.98 5.89
C GLY A 80 -19.49 -21.10 6.06
N ALA A 81 -19.49 -20.16 7.01
CA ALA A 81 -20.63 -19.28 7.28
C ALA A 81 -20.95 -18.38 6.08
N HIS A 82 -22.20 -17.96 5.92
CA HIS A 82 -22.61 -17.11 4.78
C HIS A 82 -21.84 -15.78 4.76
N THR A 83 -21.78 -15.09 5.90
CA THR A 83 -21.03 -13.84 6.09
C THR A 83 -19.77 -14.09 6.93
N PRO A 84 -18.65 -13.41 6.63
CA PRO A 84 -17.38 -13.60 7.35
C PRO A 84 -17.29 -12.80 8.66
N ASP A 85 -18.17 -11.82 8.87
CA ASP A 85 -18.11 -10.85 9.98
C ASP A 85 -17.96 -11.49 11.37
N PRO A 86 -18.68 -12.56 11.74
CA PRO A 86 -18.53 -13.17 13.06
C PRO A 86 -17.12 -13.74 13.28
N LEU A 87 -16.56 -14.43 12.28
CA LEU A 87 -15.21 -14.98 12.35
C LEU A 87 -14.18 -13.85 12.49
N LEU A 88 -14.27 -12.82 11.63
CA LEU A 88 -13.33 -11.70 11.65
C LEU A 88 -13.42 -10.91 12.97
N THR A 89 -14.62 -10.74 13.52
CA THR A 89 -14.85 -10.12 14.84
C THR A 89 -14.16 -10.93 15.95
N SER A 90 -14.33 -12.25 15.95
CA SER A 90 -13.68 -13.14 16.92
C SER A 90 -12.15 -13.13 16.79
N LEU A 91 -11.62 -13.16 15.56
CA LEU A 91 -10.18 -13.06 15.32
C LEU A 91 -9.60 -11.74 15.83
N ASN A 92 -10.29 -10.62 15.57
CA ASN A 92 -9.87 -9.31 16.05
C ASN A 92 -9.86 -9.24 17.57
N ALA A 93 -10.92 -9.74 18.23
CA ALA A 93 -11.00 -9.77 19.69
C ALA A 93 -9.92 -10.66 20.32
N TRP A 94 -9.67 -11.84 19.74
CA TRP A 94 -8.61 -12.74 20.16
C TRP A 94 -7.23 -12.10 20.04
N ALA A 95 -6.93 -11.47 18.91
CA ALA A 95 -5.65 -10.80 18.69
C ALA A 95 -5.37 -9.71 19.74
N HIS A 96 -6.34 -8.83 20.01
CA HIS A 96 -6.20 -7.79 21.02
C HIS A 96 -6.03 -8.34 22.44
N THR A 97 -6.55 -9.55 22.70
CA THR A 97 -6.44 -10.20 24.01
C THR A 97 -5.10 -10.94 24.17
N GLU A 98 -4.65 -11.64 23.13
CA GLU A 98 -3.58 -12.65 23.25
C GLU A 98 -2.25 -12.24 22.62
N TRP A 99 -2.25 -11.40 21.58
CA TRP A 99 -1.02 -10.98 20.90
C TRP A 99 -0.10 -10.11 21.79
N PRO A 100 -0.59 -9.22 22.67
CA PRO A 100 0.29 -8.45 23.56
C PRO A 100 1.19 -9.34 24.44
N ALA A 101 0.70 -10.52 24.86
CA ALA A 101 1.50 -11.45 25.66
C ALA A 101 2.58 -12.17 24.83
N ALA A 102 2.38 -12.32 23.51
CA ALA A 102 3.33 -12.93 22.59
C ALA A 102 4.31 -11.92 21.97
N TYR A 103 4.08 -10.62 22.15
CA TYR A 103 4.95 -9.57 21.64
C TYR A 103 6.25 -9.49 22.45
N THR A 104 7.38 -9.79 21.81
CA THR A 104 8.70 -9.81 22.47
C THR A 104 9.66 -8.80 21.83
N PRO A 105 10.73 -8.39 22.52
CA PRO A 105 11.77 -7.53 21.93
C PRO A 105 12.48 -8.11 20.70
N ALA A 106 12.37 -9.42 20.46
CA ALA A 106 12.94 -10.07 19.28
C ALA A 106 12.08 -9.85 18.02
N PHE A 107 10.82 -9.42 18.18
CA PHE A 107 9.93 -9.12 17.07
C PHE A 107 10.26 -7.78 16.43
N SER A 108 10.13 -7.70 15.10
CA SER A 108 10.17 -6.45 14.37
C SER A 108 9.28 -6.51 13.13
N ALA A 109 8.47 -5.47 12.95
CA ALA A 109 7.67 -5.27 11.74
C ALA A 109 8.47 -4.78 10.54
N SER A 110 9.78 -4.51 10.69
CA SER A 110 10.62 -4.05 9.58
C SER A 110 10.75 -5.15 8.52
N PRO A 111 10.36 -4.90 7.25
CA PRO A 111 10.50 -5.88 6.16
C PRO A 111 11.93 -6.42 6.03
N LYS A 112 12.93 -5.56 6.20
CA LYS A 112 14.35 -5.94 6.15
C LYS A 112 14.71 -7.03 7.17
N LEU A 113 13.99 -7.07 8.30
CA LEU A 113 14.20 -8.05 9.35
C LEU A 113 13.36 -9.29 9.08
N TRP A 114 12.03 -9.21 9.11
CA TRP A 114 11.20 -10.42 9.07
C TRP A 114 11.27 -11.20 7.76
N LEU A 115 11.53 -10.56 6.62
CA LEU A 115 11.73 -11.26 5.33
C LEU A 115 12.96 -12.18 5.34
N THR A 116 13.96 -11.86 6.17
CA THR A 116 15.21 -12.60 6.26
C THR A 116 15.22 -13.65 7.38
N ARG A 117 14.12 -13.78 8.13
CA ARG A 117 14.05 -14.71 9.27
C ARG A 117 13.34 -16.00 8.90
N HIS A 118 13.90 -17.11 9.40
CA HIS A 118 13.14 -18.34 9.54
C HIS A 118 11.99 -18.11 10.52
N LYS A 119 10.79 -18.55 10.15
CA LYS A 119 9.59 -18.45 11.00
C LYS A 119 9.57 -19.63 11.99
N ALA A 120 10.56 -19.66 12.86
CA ALA A 120 10.83 -20.74 13.81
C ALA A 120 11.54 -20.18 15.06
N GLY A 121 11.64 -20.98 16.12
CA GLY A 121 12.40 -20.62 17.32
C GLY A 121 11.93 -19.29 17.93
N GLU A 122 12.84 -18.35 18.16
CA GLU A 122 12.52 -17.03 18.72
C GLU A 122 11.60 -16.17 17.83
N HIS A 123 11.49 -16.51 16.54
CA HIS A 123 10.62 -15.84 15.57
C HIS A 123 9.39 -16.66 15.21
N ILE A 124 9.04 -17.67 16.01
CA ILE A 124 7.91 -18.58 15.72
C ILE A 124 6.57 -17.86 15.55
N VAL A 125 6.40 -16.69 16.18
CA VAL A 125 5.21 -15.86 16.01
C VAL A 125 4.96 -15.47 14.55
N LEU A 126 6.00 -15.32 13.73
CA LEU A 126 5.86 -15.07 12.30
C LEU A 126 5.18 -16.23 11.55
N ALA A 127 5.33 -17.48 12.03
CA ALA A 127 4.65 -18.64 11.45
C ALA A 127 3.15 -18.58 11.74
N MET A 128 2.79 -18.24 12.99
CA MET A 128 1.40 -18.02 13.37
C MET A 128 0.79 -16.85 12.58
N LEU A 129 1.51 -15.75 12.40
CA LEU A 129 1.02 -14.61 11.62
C LEU A 129 0.80 -14.98 10.14
N MET A 130 1.69 -15.79 9.56
CA MET A 130 1.48 -16.34 8.22
C MET A 130 0.22 -17.23 8.14
N ASP A 131 -0.07 -18.00 9.19
CA ASP A 131 -1.27 -18.84 9.24
C ASP A 131 -2.55 -18.02 9.36
N ILE A 132 -2.54 -16.95 10.15
CA ILE A 132 -3.66 -15.99 10.18
C ILE A 132 -3.80 -15.27 8.84
N ALA A 133 -2.71 -14.94 8.16
CA ALA A 133 -2.77 -14.40 6.81
C ALA A 133 -3.41 -15.37 5.80
N ILE A 134 -3.08 -16.66 5.90
CA ILE A 134 -3.72 -17.73 5.12
C ILE A 134 -5.22 -17.80 5.41
N VAL A 135 -5.62 -17.68 6.68
CA VAL A 135 -7.05 -17.61 7.08
C VAL A 135 -7.75 -16.41 6.44
N LEU A 136 -7.16 -15.22 6.51
CA LEU A 136 -7.75 -14.01 5.91
C LEU A 136 -7.88 -14.12 4.39
N GLY A 137 -6.86 -14.68 3.72
CA GLY A 137 -6.94 -14.97 2.29
C GLY A 137 -8.04 -15.98 1.96
N GLN A 138 -8.17 -17.04 2.77
CA GLN A 138 -9.22 -18.05 2.57
C GLN A 138 -10.64 -17.48 2.77
N VAL A 139 -10.82 -16.50 3.67
CA VAL A 139 -12.08 -15.76 3.81
C VAL A 139 -12.46 -15.09 2.48
N VAL A 140 -11.51 -14.41 1.82
CA VAL A 140 -11.76 -13.77 0.53
C VAL A 140 -12.10 -14.82 -0.53
N ILE A 141 -11.24 -15.83 -0.70
CA ILE A 141 -11.39 -16.86 -1.74
C ILE A 141 -12.72 -17.64 -1.61
N ASN A 142 -13.19 -17.90 -0.39
CA ASN A 142 -14.48 -18.57 -0.17
C ASN A 142 -15.70 -17.75 -0.63
N LYS A 143 -15.55 -16.43 -0.79
CA LYS A 143 -16.62 -15.51 -1.17
C LYS A 143 -16.44 -14.92 -2.57
N ARG A 144 -15.23 -15.04 -3.11
CA ARG A 144 -14.78 -14.39 -4.33
C ARG A 144 -13.98 -15.39 -5.14
N GLU A 145 -14.66 -16.07 -6.06
CA GLU A 145 -14.06 -17.07 -6.95
C GLU A 145 -13.00 -16.48 -7.90
N ASP A 146 -13.03 -15.16 -8.08
CA ASP A 146 -12.08 -14.39 -8.89
C ASP A 146 -10.74 -14.14 -8.18
N TYR A 147 -10.68 -14.31 -6.86
CA TYR A 147 -9.46 -14.16 -6.08
C TYR A 147 -8.78 -15.51 -5.83
N ASP A 148 -7.46 -15.50 -5.82
CA ASP A 148 -6.62 -16.62 -5.37
C ASP A 148 -5.26 -16.10 -4.92
N TRP A 149 -4.47 -16.98 -4.31
CA TRP A 149 -3.07 -16.72 -4.01
C TRP A 149 -2.25 -16.71 -5.30
N ARG A 150 -1.60 -15.58 -5.59
CA ARG A 150 -0.76 -15.37 -6.77
C ARG A 150 0.49 -14.60 -6.38
N LEU A 151 1.43 -14.50 -7.31
CA LEU A 151 2.56 -13.61 -7.17
C LEU A 151 2.10 -12.21 -7.54
N ASP A 152 2.49 -11.21 -6.75
CA ASP A 152 2.37 -9.82 -7.17
C ASP A 152 3.44 -9.51 -8.23
N ASP A 153 3.10 -9.73 -9.48
CA ASP A 153 3.97 -9.41 -10.62
C ASP A 153 3.50 -8.15 -11.37
N ALA A 154 2.48 -7.46 -10.84
CA ALA A 154 1.94 -6.24 -11.42
C ALA A 154 3.05 -5.19 -11.50
N ILE A 155 3.26 -4.66 -12.70
CA ILE A 155 4.32 -3.67 -12.92
C ILE A 155 4.01 -2.39 -12.14
N GLU A 156 2.73 -2.08 -11.97
CA GLU A 156 2.22 -0.97 -11.15
C GLU A 156 2.66 -1.09 -9.68
N ASN A 157 2.90 -2.32 -9.21
CA ASN A 157 3.28 -2.58 -7.83
C ASN A 157 4.80 -2.68 -7.62
N HIS A 158 5.65 -2.51 -8.64
CA HIS A 158 7.10 -2.77 -8.54
C HIS A 158 7.81 -2.12 -7.33
N GLU A 159 7.43 -0.89 -6.96
CA GLU A 159 7.95 -0.18 -5.77
C GLU A 159 7.24 -0.55 -4.47
N MET A 160 6.07 -1.18 -4.54
CA MET A 160 5.32 -1.62 -3.38
C MET A 160 6.05 -2.77 -2.69
N GLY A 161 5.94 -2.81 -1.35
CA GLY A 161 6.53 -3.88 -0.56
C GLY A 161 5.96 -5.27 -0.88
N THR A 162 4.82 -5.31 -1.60
CA THR A 162 4.10 -6.50 -2.05
C THR A 162 4.71 -7.13 -3.30
N TYR A 163 5.45 -6.37 -4.12
CA TYR A 163 5.99 -6.87 -5.39
C TYR A 163 6.83 -8.12 -5.20
N ARG A 164 6.54 -9.13 -6.04
CA ARG A 164 7.11 -10.48 -6.02
C ARG A 164 6.87 -11.25 -4.72
N ARG A 165 5.83 -10.92 -3.96
CA ARG A 165 5.37 -11.72 -2.82
C ARG A 165 4.12 -12.50 -3.17
N ALA A 166 3.88 -13.55 -2.40
CA ALA A 166 2.62 -14.26 -2.47
C ALA A 166 1.52 -13.41 -1.81
N VAL A 167 0.54 -13.02 -2.61
CA VAL A 167 -0.57 -12.13 -2.23
C VAL A 167 -1.89 -12.74 -2.68
N VAL A 168 -2.99 -12.23 -2.15
CA VAL A 168 -4.33 -12.53 -2.67
C VAL A 168 -4.73 -11.45 -3.65
N THR A 169 -4.94 -11.83 -4.90
CA THR A 169 -5.30 -10.89 -5.99
C THR A 169 -6.14 -11.60 -7.05
N LYS A 170 -6.75 -10.85 -7.96
CA LYS A 170 -7.50 -11.39 -9.09
C LYS A 170 -6.57 -11.96 -10.16
N ALA A 171 -7.10 -12.84 -11.01
CA ALA A 171 -6.38 -13.25 -12.20
C ALA A 171 -6.23 -12.07 -13.17
N ARG A 172 -5.08 -11.97 -13.87
CA ARG A 172 -4.81 -10.86 -14.81
C ARG A 172 -5.78 -10.80 -15.99
N ASP A 173 -6.39 -11.94 -16.32
CA ASP A 173 -7.38 -12.07 -17.38
C ASP A 173 -8.82 -11.80 -16.89
N ASP A 174 -9.05 -11.54 -15.59
CA ASP A 174 -10.35 -11.09 -15.10
C ASP A 174 -10.63 -9.66 -15.62
N PRO A 175 -11.79 -9.39 -16.23
CA PRO A 175 -12.11 -8.05 -16.77
C PRO A 175 -12.22 -6.96 -15.70
N ARG A 176 -12.31 -7.34 -14.42
CA ARG A 176 -12.30 -6.46 -13.24
C ARG A 176 -10.94 -6.46 -12.54
N TRP A 177 -9.90 -6.97 -13.20
CA TRP A 177 -8.55 -6.94 -12.66
C TRP A 177 -8.12 -5.48 -12.45
N THR A 178 -7.47 -5.26 -11.31
CA THR A 178 -6.73 -4.06 -10.98
C THR A 178 -5.40 -4.52 -10.41
N ALA A 179 -4.40 -3.65 -10.36
CA ALA A 179 -3.13 -3.95 -9.68
C ALA A 179 -3.27 -4.12 -8.15
N THR A 180 -4.47 -4.34 -7.61
CA THR A 180 -4.67 -4.58 -6.19
C THR A 180 -4.01 -5.88 -5.76
N ALA A 181 -3.05 -5.79 -4.85
CA ALA A 181 -2.39 -6.92 -4.19
C ALA A 181 -2.69 -6.91 -2.68
N LEU A 182 -3.34 -7.96 -2.18
CA LEU A 182 -3.66 -8.10 -0.75
C LEU A 182 -2.58 -8.94 -0.06
N ASP A 183 -1.58 -8.29 0.52
CA ASP A 183 -0.49 -8.94 1.26
C ASP A 183 -0.87 -9.13 2.74
N PHE A 184 -1.67 -10.16 3.00
CA PHE A 184 -2.15 -10.45 4.35
C PHE A 184 -1.03 -10.81 5.33
N GLU A 185 0.13 -11.31 4.87
CA GLU A 185 1.27 -11.58 5.76
C GLU A 185 1.83 -10.27 6.32
N ALA A 186 2.07 -9.29 5.44
CA ALA A 186 2.53 -7.97 5.86
C ALA A 186 1.49 -7.28 6.76
N GLU A 187 0.20 -7.34 6.43
CA GLU A 187 -0.86 -6.79 7.27
C GLU A 187 -0.87 -7.41 8.67
N CYS A 188 -0.86 -8.74 8.79
CA CYS A 188 -0.83 -9.42 10.08
C CYS A 188 0.39 -9.01 10.92
N ILE A 189 1.56 -8.86 10.29
CA ILE A 189 2.79 -8.39 10.95
C ILE A 189 2.64 -6.96 11.47
N TYR A 190 2.06 -6.05 10.69
CA TYR A 190 1.84 -4.67 11.13
C TYR A 190 0.80 -4.56 12.24
N TYR A 191 -0.30 -5.33 12.15
CA TYR A 191 -1.28 -5.40 13.23
C TYR A 191 -0.67 -5.96 14.51
N PHE A 192 0.13 -7.02 14.42
CA PHE A 192 0.80 -7.61 15.58
C PHE A 192 1.73 -6.61 16.27
N ASP A 193 2.46 -5.82 15.48
CA ASP A 193 3.34 -4.77 15.98
C ASP A 193 2.57 -3.66 16.70
N SER A 194 1.51 -3.18 16.07
CA SER A 194 0.69 -2.10 16.60
C SER A 194 -0.06 -2.51 17.87
N ILE A 195 -0.71 -3.67 17.87
CA ILE A 195 -1.40 -4.23 19.04
C ILE A 195 -0.42 -4.49 20.17
N GLY A 196 0.74 -5.11 19.87
CA GLY A 196 1.78 -5.37 20.86
C GLY A 196 2.37 -4.10 21.49
N ARG A 197 2.47 -3.01 20.71
CA ARG A 197 2.89 -1.68 21.18
C ARG A 197 1.74 -0.83 21.74
N ASN A 198 0.51 -1.34 21.74
CA ASN A 198 -0.70 -0.64 22.15
C ASN A 198 -0.89 0.72 21.43
N VAL A 199 -0.65 0.74 20.12
CA VAL A 199 -0.86 1.91 19.26
C VAL A 199 -2.34 1.99 18.87
N PRO A 200 -3.03 3.11 19.13
CA PRO A 200 -4.45 3.23 18.79
C PRO A 200 -4.64 3.59 17.30
N GLY A 201 -5.81 3.26 16.76
CA GLY A 201 -6.29 3.80 15.48
C GLY A 201 -6.23 2.84 14.29
N ASP A 202 -5.75 1.61 14.50
CA ASP A 202 -5.75 0.60 13.45
C ASP A 202 -7.16 0.07 13.16
N PRO A 203 -7.49 -0.21 11.88
CA PRO A 203 -8.69 -0.93 11.54
C PRO A 203 -8.71 -2.33 12.20
N PRO A 204 -9.90 -2.93 12.41
CA PRO A 204 -9.99 -4.31 12.88
C PRO A 204 -9.24 -5.27 11.95
N ILE A 205 -8.65 -6.32 12.53
CA ILE A 205 -8.06 -7.41 11.75
C ILE A 205 -9.13 -7.98 10.81
N GLY A 206 -8.75 -8.16 9.54
CA GLY A 206 -9.65 -8.64 8.49
C GLY A 206 -10.49 -7.55 7.84
N ALA A 207 -10.32 -6.27 8.17
CA ALA A 207 -10.98 -5.17 7.45
C ALA A 207 -10.69 -5.20 5.94
N THR A 208 -9.44 -5.47 5.54
CA THR A 208 -9.07 -5.67 4.13
C THR A 208 -9.80 -6.86 3.51
N ALA A 209 -9.88 -7.99 4.22
CA ALA A 209 -10.61 -9.16 3.72
C ALA A 209 -12.10 -8.85 3.53
N LEU A 210 -12.73 -8.17 4.49
CA LEU A 210 -14.13 -7.74 4.40
C LEU A 210 -14.34 -6.75 3.24
N ALA A 211 -13.42 -5.82 3.04
CA ALA A 211 -13.44 -4.88 1.92
C ALA A 211 -13.35 -5.61 0.56
N ALA A 212 -12.49 -6.61 0.44
CA ALA A 212 -12.37 -7.45 -0.75
C ALA A 212 -13.63 -8.28 -1.01
N VAL A 213 -14.19 -8.91 0.03
CA VAL A 213 -15.48 -9.63 -0.06
C VAL A 213 -16.58 -8.70 -0.55
N ALA A 214 -16.61 -7.44 -0.10
CA ALA A 214 -17.58 -6.44 -0.52
C ALA A 214 -17.31 -5.78 -1.89
N GLY A 215 -16.25 -6.18 -2.61
CA GLY A 215 -15.92 -5.63 -3.93
C GLY A 215 -15.33 -4.22 -3.93
N ARG A 216 -14.79 -3.75 -2.79
CA ARG A 216 -14.20 -2.40 -2.70
C ARG A 216 -12.95 -2.21 -3.57
N TYR A 217 -12.34 -3.29 -4.05
CA TYR A 217 -11.17 -3.28 -4.92
C TYR A 217 -11.51 -3.59 -6.39
N ASP A 218 -12.80 -3.70 -6.71
CA ASP A 218 -13.27 -3.81 -8.09
C ASP A 218 -13.23 -2.42 -8.76
N PRO A 219 -13.05 -2.32 -10.10
CA PRO A 219 -13.12 -1.05 -10.81
C PRO A 219 -14.45 -0.34 -10.53
N ALA A 220 -14.45 0.99 -10.46
CA ALA A 220 -15.62 1.78 -10.08
C ALA A 220 -16.87 1.49 -10.93
N ASP A 221 -16.68 1.11 -12.19
CA ASP A 221 -17.77 0.76 -13.13
C ASP A 221 -18.40 -0.62 -12.85
N ALA A 222 -17.79 -1.45 -12.02
CA ALA A 222 -18.28 -2.77 -11.63
C ALA A 222 -19.16 -2.75 -10.36
N VAL A 223 -19.25 -1.61 -9.67
CA VAL A 223 -20.07 -1.46 -8.46
C VAL A 223 -21.49 -1.08 -8.87
N ALA A 224 -22.46 -1.96 -8.58
CA ALA A 224 -23.88 -1.66 -8.79
C ALA A 224 -24.27 -0.33 -8.09
N PRO A 225 -25.08 0.53 -8.74
CA PRO A 225 -25.41 1.84 -8.20
C PRO A 225 -26.23 1.69 -6.91
N GLY A 226 -25.64 2.04 -5.76
CA GLY A 226 -26.40 2.02 -4.51
C GLY A 226 -25.65 2.09 -3.18
N SER A 227 -24.33 2.22 -3.12
CA SER A 227 -23.63 2.43 -1.83
C SER A 227 -22.80 3.72 -1.85
N PRO A 228 -22.96 4.62 -0.85
CA PRO A 228 -22.20 5.85 -0.79
C PRO A 228 -20.71 5.53 -0.63
N SER A 229 -19.94 5.92 -1.64
CA SER A 229 -18.48 5.90 -1.63
C SER A 229 -17.98 6.73 -0.45
N THR A 230 -17.43 6.07 0.56
CA THR A 230 -16.64 6.74 1.59
C THR A 230 -15.25 6.96 1.00
N ALA A 231 -15.00 8.20 0.59
CA ALA A 231 -13.75 8.69 0.04
C ALA A 231 -12.52 8.19 0.84
N SER A 232 -11.49 7.78 0.11
CA SER A 232 -10.13 7.59 0.60
C SER A 232 -9.71 8.77 1.47
N THR A 233 -9.30 8.53 2.71
CA THR A 233 -8.87 9.55 3.68
C THR A 233 -7.43 10.01 3.50
N GLY A 234 -6.78 9.70 2.36
CA GLY A 234 -5.46 10.21 1.99
C GLY A 234 -5.55 11.37 0.97
N PRO A 235 -4.56 12.27 0.93
CA PRO A 235 -4.52 13.34 -0.07
C PRO A 235 -4.41 12.74 -1.47
N MET A 236 -5.16 13.28 -2.42
CA MET A 236 -5.06 12.87 -3.81
C MET A 236 -3.70 13.30 -4.38
N VAL A 237 -2.95 12.33 -4.92
CA VAL A 237 -1.64 12.56 -5.57
C VAL A 237 -1.86 12.62 -7.08
N TYR A 238 -1.51 13.75 -7.70
CA TYR A 238 -1.60 13.92 -9.16
C TYR A 238 -0.32 13.42 -9.85
N ASP A 239 0.83 13.74 -9.27
CA ASP A 239 2.12 13.34 -9.80
C ASP A 239 3.11 13.11 -8.66
N LYS A 240 4.00 12.14 -8.83
CA LYS A 240 5.19 12.01 -7.98
C LYS A 240 6.31 11.40 -8.80
N ALA A 241 7.41 12.13 -8.97
CA ALA A 241 8.53 11.73 -9.84
C ALA A 241 9.03 10.31 -9.55
N LYS A 242 9.09 9.94 -8.27
CA LYS A 242 9.51 8.60 -7.83
C LYS A 242 8.63 7.47 -8.38
N ASN A 243 7.35 7.73 -8.65
CA ASN A 243 6.44 6.74 -9.23
C ASN A 243 6.80 6.40 -10.69
N HIS A 244 7.58 7.25 -11.35
CA HIS A 244 7.88 7.13 -12.79
C HIS A 244 9.35 6.84 -13.08
N ALA A 245 10.23 6.95 -12.08
CA ALA A 245 11.68 6.76 -12.24
C ALA A 245 12.05 5.39 -12.86
N HIS A 246 11.29 4.34 -12.54
CA HIS A 246 11.52 2.99 -13.05
C HIS A 246 11.50 2.89 -14.58
N VAL A 247 10.62 3.64 -15.26
CA VAL A 247 10.52 3.66 -16.74
C VAL A 247 11.88 3.99 -17.36
N LEU A 248 12.63 4.89 -16.72
CA LEU A 248 13.93 5.34 -17.20
C LEU A 248 15.07 4.40 -16.75
N VAL A 249 14.95 3.79 -15.57
CA VAL A 249 15.92 2.79 -15.10
C VAL A 249 15.91 1.56 -16.03
N ASP A 250 14.74 1.11 -16.46
CA ASP A 250 14.59 0.01 -17.42
C ASP A 250 15.23 0.33 -18.78
N ASP A 251 15.24 1.61 -19.17
CA ASP A 251 15.93 2.13 -20.36
C ASP A 251 17.41 2.50 -20.12
N GLY A 252 17.97 2.10 -18.96
CA GLY A 252 19.40 2.16 -18.66
C GLY A 252 19.89 3.42 -17.96
N PHE A 253 18.99 4.26 -17.44
CA PHE A 253 19.36 5.42 -16.63
C PHE A 253 19.87 4.98 -15.24
N ASP A 254 20.87 5.71 -14.71
CA ASP A 254 21.22 5.59 -13.29
C ASP A 254 20.02 5.99 -12.41
N PRO A 255 19.69 5.25 -11.32
CA PRO A 255 18.51 5.52 -10.51
C PRO A 255 18.40 6.95 -9.98
N ALA A 256 19.51 7.59 -9.61
CA ALA A 256 19.48 8.97 -9.11
C ALA A 256 19.16 9.96 -10.23
N HIS A 257 19.63 9.68 -11.45
CA HIS A 257 19.30 10.48 -12.63
C HIS A 257 17.88 10.21 -13.14
N ALA A 258 17.43 8.97 -13.07
CA ALA A 258 16.09 8.55 -13.45
C ALA A 258 15.01 9.30 -12.65
N GLU A 259 15.17 9.44 -11.32
CA GLU A 259 14.20 10.19 -10.52
C GLU A 259 14.18 11.69 -10.84
N GLN A 260 15.32 12.28 -11.19
CA GLN A 260 15.39 13.68 -11.62
C GLN A 260 14.69 13.88 -12.96
N GLN A 261 14.92 12.98 -13.91
CA GLN A 261 14.35 13.03 -15.24
C GLN A 261 12.85 12.70 -15.24
N ALA A 262 12.42 11.75 -14.42
CA ALA A 262 11.01 11.42 -14.18
C ALA A 262 10.20 12.56 -13.55
N ALA A 263 10.87 13.56 -12.95
CA ALA A 263 10.22 14.74 -12.40
C ALA A 263 9.75 15.73 -13.46
N VAL A 264 10.22 15.61 -14.70
CA VAL A 264 9.96 16.60 -15.76
C VAL A 264 8.47 16.75 -16.07
N PRO A 265 7.69 15.67 -16.31
CA PRO A 265 6.25 15.79 -16.51
C PRO A 265 5.51 16.51 -15.39
N GLY A 266 5.72 16.14 -14.13
CA GLY A 266 5.07 16.82 -13.00
C GLY A 266 5.49 18.27 -12.84
N ALA A 267 6.77 18.57 -13.04
CA ALA A 267 7.30 19.93 -12.96
C ALA A 267 6.69 20.84 -14.02
N LEU A 268 6.51 20.35 -15.26
CA LEU A 268 5.87 21.11 -16.32
C LEU A 268 4.44 21.54 -15.92
N PHE A 269 3.64 20.64 -15.35
CA PHE A 269 2.30 20.97 -14.87
C PHE A 269 2.32 21.94 -13.68
N LEU A 270 3.23 21.73 -12.72
CA LEU A 270 3.41 22.64 -11.59
C LEU A 270 3.81 24.05 -12.03
N GLY A 271 4.69 24.16 -13.03
CA GLY A 271 5.10 25.43 -13.62
C GLY A 271 3.89 26.21 -14.14
N TRP A 272 3.01 25.54 -14.89
CA TRP A 272 1.78 26.15 -15.38
C TRP A 272 0.86 26.62 -14.22
N LEU A 273 0.62 25.76 -13.23
CA LEU A 273 -0.19 26.10 -12.04
C LEU A 273 0.36 27.33 -11.30
N ALA A 274 1.68 27.39 -11.10
CA ALA A 274 2.37 28.50 -10.45
C ALA A 274 2.25 29.81 -11.26
N SER A 275 2.35 29.71 -12.58
CA SER A 275 2.20 30.84 -13.51
C SER A 275 0.79 31.44 -13.49
N ARG A 276 -0.24 30.60 -13.30
CA ARG A 276 -1.66 31.00 -13.30
C ARG A 276 -2.26 31.28 -11.92
N GLY A 277 -1.46 31.15 -10.86
CA GLY A 277 -1.94 31.43 -9.49
C GLY A 277 -2.91 30.37 -8.96
N LEU A 278 -2.78 29.13 -9.45
CA LEU A 278 -3.65 28.01 -9.11
C LEU A 278 -3.18 27.22 -7.88
N LEU A 279 -2.06 27.63 -7.27
CA LEU A 279 -1.58 27.08 -6.00
C LEU A 279 -2.40 27.59 -4.82
N SER A 280 -2.44 26.81 -3.74
CA SER A 280 -3.12 27.20 -2.50
C SER A 280 -2.47 28.43 -1.87
N ARG A 281 -3.21 29.18 -1.04
CA ARG A 281 -2.68 30.40 -0.40
C ARG A 281 -1.44 30.12 0.45
N GLY A 282 -1.39 28.95 1.11
CA GLY A 282 -0.26 28.53 1.92
C GLY A 282 1.00 28.34 1.08
N HIS A 283 0.91 27.55 0.00
CA HIS A 283 2.03 27.29 -0.90
C HIS A 283 2.46 28.54 -1.68
N THR A 284 1.51 29.35 -2.14
CA THR A 284 1.82 30.64 -2.80
C THR A 284 2.62 31.58 -1.89
N LYS A 285 2.30 31.61 -0.59
CA LYS A 285 3.04 32.42 0.37
C LYS A 285 4.42 31.85 0.67
N TRP A 286 4.51 30.52 0.82
CA TRP A 286 5.74 29.82 1.15
C TRP A 286 6.76 29.85 0.00
N LEU A 287 6.32 29.59 -1.23
CA LEU A 287 7.15 29.54 -2.45
C LEU A 287 7.22 30.87 -3.20
N ARG A 288 6.87 31.99 -2.55
CA ARG A 288 6.69 33.27 -3.25
C ARG A 288 7.95 33.68 -4.03
N ARG A 289 9.15 33.49 -3.47
CA ARG A 289 10.39 33.96 -4.12
C ARG A 289 10.73 33.10 -5.33
N GLU A 290 10.49 31.81 -5.21
CA GLU A 290 10.79 30.75 -6.16
C GLU A 290 9.82 30.83 -7.34
N ILE A 291 8.53 31.07 -7.09
CA ILE A 291 7.54 31.33 -8.14
C ILE A 291 7.92 32.59 -8.95
N GLU A 292 8.33 33.67 -8.28
CA GLU A 292 8.74 34.89 -8.98
C GLU A 292 10.07 34.72 -9.75
N ALA A 293 10.97 33.87 -9.26
CA ALA A 293 12.19 33.50 -9.99
C ALA A 293 11.89 32.62 -11.20
N PHE A 294 10.98 31.65 -11.06
CA PHE A 294 10.50 30.81 -12.15
C PHE A 294 9.80 31.64 -13.24
N LYS A 295 8.86 32.52 -12.88
CA LYS A 295 8.19 33.44 -13.81
C LYS A 295 9.15 34.36 -14.56
N ALA A 296 10.25 34.74 -13.92
CA ALA A 296 11.30 35.53 -14.53
C ALA A 296 12.37 34.68 -15.25
N GLN A 297 12.12 33.38 -15.43
CA GLN A 297 13.02 32.40 -16.06
C GLN A 297 14.43 32.33 -15.46
N ARG A 298 14.56 32.70 -14.17
CA ARG A 298 15.82 32.55 -13.41
C ARG A 298 15.94 31.19 -12.73
N GLN A 299 14.84 30.46 -12.61
CA GLN A 299 14.74 29.09 -12.12
C GLN A 299 13.80 28.31 -13.04
N THR A 300 13.98 26.99 -13.09
CA THR A 300 13.13 26.07 -13.82
C THR A 300 11.96 25.62 -12.96
N ALA A 301 10.93 25.02 -13.57
CA ALA A 301 9.87 24.38 -12.81
C ALA A 301 10.37 23.14 -12.06
N ILE A 302 11.47 22.52 -12.51
CA ILE A 302 12.13 21.40 -11.80
C ILE A 302 12.66 21.89 -10.45
N ASP A 303 13.31 23.05 -10.42
CA ASP A 303 13.81 23.64 -9.17
C ASP A 303 12.67 23.91 -8.18
N LEU A 304 11.50 24.34 -8.69
CA LEU A 304 10.30 24.53 -7.88
C LEU A 304 9.74 23.21 -7.37
N TYR A 305 9.75 22.17 -8.21
CA TYR A 305 9.19 20.86 -7.87
C TYR A 305 10.05 20.11 -6.85
N GLU A 306 11.36 20.32 -6.88
CA GLU A 306 12.31 19.79 -5.88
C GLU A 306 11.90 20.18 -4.45
N LEU A 307 11.46 21.43 -4.26
CA LEU A 307 11.04 21.93 -2.95
C LEU A 307 9.77 21.23 -2.43
N LEU A 308 9.00 20.62 -3.33
CA LEU A 308 7.79 19.86 -3.03
C LEU A 308 8.06 18.36 -2.96
N ASP A 309 9.31 17.94 -2.77
CA ASP A 309 9.72 16.52 -2.77
C ASP A 309 9.30 15.81 -4.07
N ARG A 310 9.27 16.57 -5.18
CA ARG A 310 8.83 16.15 -6.51
C ARG A 310 7.48 15.42 -6.48
N CYS A 311 6.56 15.92 -5.67
CA CYS A 311 5.24 15.37 -5.44
C CYS A 311 4.18 16.48 -5.52
N LEU A 312 3.13 16.28 -6.31
CA LEU A 312 2.02 17.20 -6.45
C LEU A 312 0.74 16.57 -5.93
N ILE A 313 0.13 17.19 -4.91
CA ILE A 313 -1.08 16.69 -4.25
C ILE A 313 -2.16 17.76 -4.14
N ASP A 314 -3.40 17.35 -3.88
CA ASP A 314 -4.59 18.21 -3.80
C ASP A 314 -4.44 19.47 -2.93
N ASN A 315 -3.89 19.34 -1.72
CA ASN A 315 -3.76 20.43 -0.76
C ASN A 315 -2.75 21.52 -1.17
N MET A 316 -1.95 21.25 -2.22
CA MET A 316 -1.02 22.22 -2.81
C MET A 316 -1.75 23.22 -3.71
N LEU A 317 -2.97 22.91 -4.14
CA LEU A 317 -3.75 23.68 -5.09
C LEU A 317 -4.85 24.48 -4.39
N ASN A 318 -5.24 25.60 -5.00
CA ASN A 318 -6.47 26.27 -4.59
C ASN A 318 -7.69 25.45 -5.08
N PRO A 319 -8.92 25.73 -4.61
CA PRO A 319 -10.08 24.92 -4.99
C PRO A 319 -10.32 24.80 -6.49
N GLU A 320 -10.05 25.86 -7.26
CA GLU A 320 -10.24 25.89 -8.71
C GLU A 320 -9.17 25.05 -9.42
N GLY A 321 -7.89 25.28 -9.10
CA GLY A 321 -6.78 24.49 -9.63
C GLY A 321 -6.90 23.01 -9.28
N ASN A 322 -7.36 22.72 -8.06
CA ASN A 322 -7.61 21.36 -7.62
C ASN A 322 -8.72 20.69 -8.44
N ALA A 323 -9.85 21.37 -8.62
CA ALA A 323 -10.95 20.82 -9.41
C ALA A 323 -10.56 20.56 -10.86
N PHE A 324 -9.74 21.44 -11.47
CA PHE A 324 -9.24 21.23 -12.82
C PHE A 324 -8.28 20.04 -12.88
N ALA A 325 -7.31 19.96 -11.95
CA ALA A 325 -6.36 18.87 -11.90
C ALA A 325 -7.04 17.51 -11.71
N GLN A 326 -8.07 17.42 -10.86
CA GLN A 326 -8.84 16.18 -10.66
C GLN A 326 -9.48 15.70 -11.95
N ASP A 327 -10.25 16.55 -12.62
CA ASP A 327 -10.94 16.18 -13.85
C ASP A 327 -9.93 15.82 -14.96
N TYR A 328 -8.85 16.59 -15.05
CA TYR A 328 -7.90 16.47 -16.15
C TYR A 328 -6.92 15.29 -16.01
N PHE A 329 -6.54 14.92 -14.78
CA PHE A 329 -5.75 13.70 -14.55
C PHE A 329 -6.61 12.43 -14.58
N ALA A 330 -7.92 12.53 -14.33
CA ALA A 330 -8.83 11.39 -14.41
C ALA A 330 -9.30 11.08 -15.85
N ALA A 331 -9.24 12.05 -16.76
CA ALA A 331 -9.65 11.88 -18.15
C ALA A 331 -8.69 10.97 -18.94
N ALA A 332 -9.26 10.11 -19.79
CA ALA A 332 -8.47 9.23 -20.66
C ALA A 332 -7.63 9.99 -21.69
N ASP A 333 -8.15 11.12 -22.22
CA ASP A 333 -7.43 12.10 -23.05
C ASP A 333 -6.85 13.25 -22.21
N GLY A 334 -6.48 12.94 -20.97
CA GLY A 334 -6.03 13.89 -19.95
C GLY A 334 -4.58 14.34 -20.10
N TYR A 335 -4.00 14.83 -18.99
CA TYR A 335 -2.70 15.50 -18.97
C TYR A 335 -1.58 14.71 -19.68
N TYR A 336 -1.45 13.42 -19.36
CA TYR A 336 -0.39 12.57 -19.91
C TYR A 336 -0.58 12.26 -21.41
N SER A 337 -1.82 12.22 -21.90
CA SER A 337 -2.11 12.08 -23.33
C SER A 337 -1.64 13.31 -24.09
N ASP A 338 -2.06 14.50 -23.64
CA ASP A 338 -1.66 15.78 -24.25
C ASP A 338 -0.14 16.01 -24.16
N LEU A 339 0.49 15.63 -23.05
CA LEU A 339 1.93 15.70 -22.87
C LEU A 339 2.66 14.82 -23.90
N THR A 340 2.19 13.58 -24.09
CA THR A 340 2.76 12.63 -25.05
C THR A 340 2.61 13.13 -26.48
N GLU A 341 1.39 13.54 -26.85
CA GLU A 341 1.09 14.07 -28.18
C GLU A 341 1.86 15.36 -28.49
N THR A 342 2.09 16.21 -27.49
CA THR A 342 2.76 17.50 -27.72
C THR A 342 4.27 17.36 -27.73
N LEU A 343 4.85 16.60 -26.80
CA LEU A 343 6.28 16.65 -26.50
C LEU A 343 7.02 15.31 -26.67
N ALA A 344 6.33 14.17 -26.65
CA ALA A 344 6.97 12.85 -26.62
C ALA A 344 6.87 12.05 -27.93
N GLN A 345 6.33 12.61 -29.02
CA GLN A 345 6.09 11.88 -30.29
C GLN A 345 7.31 11.11 -30.85
N ASN A 346 8.53 11.58 -30.57
CA ASN A 346 9.79 10.97 -31.04
C ASN A 346 10.67 10.47 -29.88
N LEU A 347 10.08 10.27 -28.70
CA LEU A 347 10.76 9.81 -27.50
C LEU A 347 10.22 8.44 -27.09
N PRO A 348 10.99 7.62 -26.35
CA PRO A 348 10.54 6.31 -25.88
C PRO A 348 9.30 6.40 -24.96
N SER A 349 9.20 7.47 -24.18
CA SER A 349 8.06 7.79 -23.33
C SER A 349 8.02 9.28 -23.00
N GLU A 350 6.92 9.73 -22.40
CA GLU A 350 6.76 11.06 -21.83
C GLU A 350 7.80 11.39 -20.73
N PHE A 351 8.36 10.37 -20.07
CA PHE A 351 9.39 10.57 -19.03
C PHE A 351 10.76 10.88 -19.62
N HIS A 352 10.95 10.68 -20.93
CA HIS A 352 12.16 11.08 -21.66
C HIS A 352 12.14 12.54 -22.12
N ILE A 353 11.05 13.28 -21.88
CA ILE A 353 10.96 14.69 -22.26
C ILE A 353 12.03 15.49 -21.50
N PRO A 354 12.96 16.16 -22.18
CA PRO A 354 13.91 17.04 -21.49
C PRO A 354 13.20 18.31 -21.02
N TYR A 355 13.53 18.78 -19.82
CA TYR A 355 13.04 20.08 -19.39
C TYR A 355 13.71 21.20 -20.18
N THR A 356 12.91 22.02 -20.84
CA THR A 356 13.33 23.31 -21.43
C THR A 356 12.21 24.32 -21.25
N PHE A 357 12.53 25.63 -21.22
CA PHE A 357 11.51 26.67 -21.21
C PHE A 357 10.64 26.66 -22.47
N GLU A 358 11.16 26.15 -23.59
CA GLU A 358 10.39 25.96 -24.81
C GLU A 358 9.34 24.85 -24.65
N ASN A 359 9.72 23.71 -24.08
CA ASN A 359 8.79 22.62 -23.77
C ASN A 359 7.74 23.07 -22.74
N GLN A 360 8.14 23.85 -21.73
CA GLN A 360 7.22 24.51 -20.80
C GLN A 360 6.22 25.39 -21.56
N ALA A 361 6.66 26.29 -22.44
CA ALA A 361 5.75 27.17 -23.17
C ALA A 361 4.78 26.40 -24.10
N ARG A 362 5.25 25.29 -24.70
CA ARG A 362 4.42 24.45 -25.57
C ARG A 362 3.31 23.75 -24.80
N ILE A 363 3.63 23.14 -23.65
CA ILE A 363 2.62 22.49 -22.83
C ILE A 363 1.71 23.52 -22.14
N ASP A 364 2.24 24.68 -21.73
CA ASP A 364 1.43 25.77 -21.16
C ASP A 364 0.31 26.21 -22.12
N ALA A 365 0.57 26.24 -23.43
CA ALA A 365 -0.44 26.59 -24.43
C ALA A 365 -1.58 25.56 -24.50
N ILE A 366 -1.26 24.27 -24.41
CA ILE A 366 -2.25 23.18 -24.37
C ILE A 366 -3.05 23.23 -23.07
N LEU A 367 -2.36 23.44 -21.95
CA LEU A 367 -2.99 23.57 -20.64
C LEU A 367 -3.93 24.78 -20.55
N ASP A 368 -3.54 25.92 -21.12
CA ASP A 368 -4.40 27.10 -21.22
C ASP A 368 -5.68 26.80 -22.04
N GLN A 369 -5.57 26.04 -23.14
CA GLN A 369 -6.71 25.61 -23.95
C GLN A 369 -7.64 24.66 -23.17
N ARG A 370 -7.09 23.60 -22.59
CA ARG A 370 -7.85 22.60 -21.81
C ARG A 370 -8.53 23.23 -20.60
N TYR A 371 -7.84 24.13 -19.91
CA TYR A 371 -8.40 24.87 -18.79
C TYR A 371 -9.52 25.84 -19.20
N ALA A 372 -9.38 26.52 -20.35
CA ALA A 372 -10.45 27.37 -20.88
C ALA A 372 -11.69 26.54 -21.25
N GLN A 373 -11.51 25.42 -21.95
CA GLN A 373 -12.59 24.50 -22.31
C GLN A 373 -13.29 23.96 -21.06
N TRP A 374 -12.52 23.49 -20.08
CA TRP A 374 -13.05 23.01 -18.81
C TRP A 374 -13.86 24.06 -18.05
N LYS A 375 -13.47 25.34 -18.14
CA LYS A 375 -14.26 26.44 -17.56
C LYS A 375 -15.57 26.68 -18.30
N ASP A 376 -15.56 26.59 -19.63
CA ASP A 376 -16.74 26.83 -20.46
C ASP A 376 -17.77 25.69 -20.35
N ASP A 377 -17.31 24.46 -20.15
CA ASP A 377 -18.16 23.27 -19.99
C ASP A 377 -18.86 23.19 -18.63
N ARG A 378 -18.48 24.04 -17.67
CA ARG A 378 -19.14 24.14 -16.36
C ARG A 378 -20.20 25.25 -16.39
N PRO A 379 -21.49 24.94 -16.14
CA PRO A 379 -22.51 25.99 -16.07
C PRO A 379 -22.14 26.97 -14.96
N SER A 380 -22.04 28.25 -15.31
CA SER A 380 -21.90 29.36 -14.37
C SER A 380 -22.94 29.20 -13.26
N SER A 381 -22.48 28.81 -12.06
CA SER A 381 -23.33 28.72 -10.87
C SER A 381 -23.50 30.09 -10.22
#